data_AF-A0A7W8WCB6-F1
#
_entry.id   AF-A0A7W8WCB6-F1
#
_cell.length_a   1.000
_cell.length_b   1.000
_cell.length_c   1.000
_cell.angle_alpha   90.00
_cell.angle_beta   90.00
_cell.angle_gamma   90.00
#
_symmetry.space_group_name_H-M   'P 1'
#
loop_
_entity.id
_entity.type
_entity.pdbx_description
1 polymer ?
#
loop_
_entity_poly.entity_id
_entity_poly.type
_entity_poly.pdbx_seq_one_letter_code
_entity_poly.pdbx_strand_id
1 'polypeptide(L)'
;MEITGFYVSVRSGPRRGLLLGPFATQEVAEAAVELGRECALQVDELAACYEFGTAQVTRLSSRSLRPGLLNRVASRRGVDLQLLAS
;
A
#
# COMPACT_ATOMS: atom_id res chain seq x y z
N MET A 1 11.90 -16.86 -10.62
CA MET A 1 11.19 -16.81 -9.32
C MET A 1 10.05 -15.84 -9.45
N GLU A 2 8.90 -16.21 -8.92
CA GLU A 2 7.72 -15.34 -8.84
C GLU A 2 7.70 -14.70 -7.45
N ILE A 3 7.48 -13.39 -7.40
CA ILE A 3 7.30 -12.66 -6.14
C ILE A 3 5.90 -12.05 -6.18
N THR A 4 5.11 -12.38 -5.16
CA THR A 4 3.77 -11.86 -4.94
C THR A 4 3.76 -11.02 -3.67
N GLY A 5 3.13 -9.84 -3.74
CA GLY A 5 2.95 -8.97 -2.59
C GLY A 5 1.64 -8.23 -2.67
N PHE A 6 1.10 -7.88 -1.51
CA PHE A 6 -0.19 -7.24 -1.35
C PHE A 6 -0.01 -5.78 -0.96
N TYR A 7 -0.91 -4.92 -1.39
CA TYR A 7 -0.83 -3.48 -1.15
C TYR A 7 -2.17 -2.94 -0.72
N VAL A 8 -2.15 -1.89 0.10
CA VAL A 8 -3.27 -0.96 0.14
C VAL A 8 -3.26 -0.17 -1.16
N SER A 9 -4.40 -0.13 -1.84
CA SER A 9 -4.57 0.53 -3.13
C SER A 9 -5.60 1.64 -3.04
N VAL A 10 -5.53 2.57 -4.00
CA VAL A 10 -6.50 3.65 -4.15
C VAL A 10 -6.93 3.80 -5.60
N ARG A 11 -8.18 4.19 -5.81
CA ARG A 11 -8.76 4.56 -7.10
C ARG A 11 -9.52 5.89 -6.97
N SER A 12 -9.29 6.79 -7.93
CA SER A 12 -10.02 8.06 -8.05
C SER A 12 -10.17 8.40 -9.52
N GLY A 13 -11.37 8.12 -10.08
CA GLY A 13 -11.61 8.18 -11.52
C GLY A 13 -10.56 7.37 -12.30
N PRO A 14 -9.77 7.99 -13.19
CA PRO A 14 -8.74 7.30 -13.97
C PRO A 14 -7.45 6.99 -13.18
N ARG A 15 -7.28 7.59 -11.99
CA ARG A 15 -6.04 7.44 -11.20
C ARG A 15 -6.09 6.18 -10.34
N ARG A 16 -4.95 5.48 -10.27
CA ARG A 16 -4.75 4.30 -9.41
C ARG A 16 -3.37 4.39 -8.76
N GLY A 17 -3.26 3.95 -7.51
CA GLY A 17 -2.00 3.98 -6.76
C GLY A 17 -1.88 2.84 -5.76
N LEU A 18 -0.63 2.44 -5.49
CA LEU A 18 -0.28 1.51 -4.42
C LEU A 18 0.29 2.33 -3.26
N LEU A 19 -0.42 2.38 -2.15
CA LEU A 19 -0.17 3.30 -1.04
C LEU A 19 0.74 2.68 0.01
N LEU A 20 0.35 1.55 0.59
CA LEU A 20 1.12 0.85 1.62
C LEU A 20 1.44 -0.57 1.15
N GLY A 21 2.61 -1.08 1.51
CA GLY A 21 3.09 -2.42 1.16
C GLY A 21 4.48 -2.41 0.52
N PRO A 22 4.97 -3.52 -0.04
CA PRO A 22 4.29 -4.81 -0.14
C PRO A 22 4.11 -5.47 1.23
N PHE A 23 2.95 -6.06 1.48
CA PHE A 23 2.65 -6.95 2.60
C PHE A 23 2.74 -8.41 2.14
N ALA A 24 2.99 -9.31 3.09
CA ALA A 24 3.12 -10.74 2.81
C ALA A 24 1.78 -11.41 2.48
N THR A 25 0.67 -10.95 3.05
CA THR A 25 -0.66 -11.55 2.85
C THR A 25 -1.73 -10.49 2.55
N GLN A 26 -2.85 -10.94 1.99
CA GLN A 26 -3.99 -10.08 1.69
C GLN A 26 -4.63 -9.54 2.98
N GLU A 27 -4.73 -10.36 4.01
CA GLU A 27 -5.35 -10.00 5.30
C GLU A 27 -4.59 -8.85 5.97
N VAL A 28 -3.25 -8.86 5.91
CA VAL A 28 -2.43 -7.76 6.43
C VAL A 28 -2.67 -6.47 5.64
N ALA A 29 -2.80 -6.55 4.32
CA ALA A 29 -3.11 -5.40 3.49
C ALA A 29 -4.50 -4.83 3.77
N GLU A 30 -5.50 -5.71 3.98
CA GLU A 30 -6.88 -5.32 4.33
C GLU A 30 -6.94 -4.63 5.69
N ALA A 31 -6.26 -5.18 6.69
CA ALA A 31 -6.16 -4.56 8.02
C ALA A 31 -5.47 -3.19 7.99
N ALA A 32 -4.65 -2.92 6.98
CA ALA A 32 -3.94 -1.64 6.81
C ALA A 32 -4.70 -0.60 5.97
N VAL A 33 -5.90 -0.89 5.45
CA VAL A 33 -6.63 0.02 4.54
C VAL A 33 -6.94 1.36 5.22
N GLU A 34 -7.45 1.34 6.45
CA GLU A 34 -7.77 2.58 7.19
C GLU A 34 -6.51 3.41 7.48
N LEU A 35 -5.40 2.75 7.83
CA LEU A 35 -4.10 3.44 7.96
C LEU A 35 -3.68 4.10 6.63
N GLY A 36 -3.89 3.42 5.50
CA GLY A 36 -3.61 3.96 4.18
C GLY A 36 -4.47 5.19 3.85
N ARG A 37 -5.75 5.17 4.24
CA ARG A 37 -6.66 6.32 4.13
C ARG A 37 -6.19 7.49 4.97
N GLU A 38 -5.87 7.27 6.25
CA GLU A 38 -5.34 8.32 7.13
C GLU A 38 -4.05 8.93 6.60
N CYS A 39 -3.11 8.10 6.12
CA CYS A 39 -1.87 8.58 5.53
C CYS A 39 -2.12 9.39 4.25
N ALA A 40 -3.11 8.99 3.44
CA ALA A 40 -3.46 9.70 2.21
C ALA A 40 -4.07 11.08 2.51
N LEU A 41 -4.96 11.19 3.50
CA LEU A 41 -5.56 12.45 3.94
C LEU A 41 -4.54 13.48 4.42
N GLN A 42 -3.42 13.03 4.98
CA GLN A 42 -2.35 13.92 5.44
C GLN A 42 -1.56 14.58 4.31
N VAL A 43 -1.52 13.95 3.13
CA VAL A 43 -0.75 14.44 1.99
C VAL A 43 -1.64 15.04 0.90
N ASP A 44 -2.92 14.71 0.91
CA ASP A 44 -3.92 15.18 -0.05
C ASP A 44 -5.30 15.19 0.62
N GLU A 45 -5.84 16.39 0.87
CA GLU A 45 -7.16 16.55 1.50
C GLU A 45 -8.29 15.95 0.65
N LEU A 46 -8.12 15.89 -0.68
CA LEU A 46 -9.11 15.28 -1.57
C LEU A 46 -9.15 13.75 -1.44
N ALA A 47 -8.20 13.15 -0.72
CA ALA A 47 -8.20 11.72 -0.45
C ALA A 47 -9.46 11.24 0.30
N ALA A 48 -10.20 12.15 0.96
CA ALA A 48 -11.49 11.87 1.56
C ALA A 48 -12.52 11.32 0.54
N CYS A 49 -12.37 11.67 -0.73
CA CYS A 49 -13.26 11.29 -1.83
C CYS A 49 -12.76 10.09 -2.64
N TYR A 50 -11.63 9.49 -2.26
CA TYR A 50 -11.03 8.38 -3.00
C TYR A 50 -11.59 7.03 -2.55
N GLU A 51 -11.57 6.06 -3.45
CA GLU A 51 -11.93 4.67 -3.15
C GLU A 51 -10.67 3.92 -2.73
N PHE A 52 -10.68 3.35 -1.53
CA PHE A 52 -9.57 2.56 -1.00
C PHE A 52 -9.90 1.08 -1.02
N GLY A 53 -8.87 0.25 -1.15
CA GLY A 53 -8.99 -1.20 -1.09
C GLY A 53 -7.63 -1.85 -1.05
N THR A 54 -7.53 -3.07 -1.57
CA THR A 54 -6.26 -3.79 -1.71
C THR A 54 -5.93 -4.10 -3.15
N ALA A 55 -4.68 -4.43 -3.42
CA ALA A 55 -4.24 -4.94 -4.71
C ALA A 55 -3.16 -6.00 -4.53
N GLN A 56 -3.24 -7.09 -5.29
CA GLN A 56 -2.17 -8.06 -5.41
C GLN A 56 -1.30 -7.70 -6.61
N VAL A 57 0.02 -7.72 -6.42
CA VAL A 57 1.00 -7.55 -7.49
C VAL A 57 1.90 -8.78 -7.53
N THR A 58 1.92 -9.42 -8.70
CA THR A 58 2.76 -10.58 -8.97
C THR A 58 3.77 -10.21 -10.06
N ARG A 59 5.06 -10.48 -9.83
CA ARG A 59 6.13 -10.24 -10.81
C ARG A 59 7.01 -11.45 -11.00
N LEU A 60 7.30 -11.73 -12.27
CA LEU A 60 8.36 -12.65 -12.69
C LEU A 60 9.69 -11.88 -12.72
N SER A 61 10.34 -11.75 -11.55
CA SER A 61 11.61 -11.04 -11.43
C SER A 61 12.42 -11.55 -10.23
N SER A 62 13.75 -11.44 -10.31
CA SER A 62 14.64 -11.60 -9.14
C SER A 62 14.73 -10.33 -8.29
N ARG A 63 14.09 -9.23 -8.69
CA ARG A 63 14.09 -7.96 -7.96
C ARG A 63 12.88 -7.89 -7.02
N SER A 64 13.11 -7.36 -5.82
CA SER A 64 12.05 -7.10 -4.85
C SER A 64 10.98 -6.15 -5.39
N LEU A 65 9.78 -6.28 -4.83
CA LEU A 65 8.66 -5.39 -5.13
C LEU A 65 8.92 -3.99 -4.57
N ARG A 66 8.48 -2.95 -5.29
CA ARG A 66 8.70 -1.56 -4.84
C ARG A 66 7.82 -1.23 -3.64
N PRO A 67 8.30 -0.40 -2.70
CA PRO A 67 7.49 0.05 -1.58
C PRO A 67 6.31 0.90 -2.06
N GLY A 68 5.22 0.86 -1.30
CA GLY A 68 4.06 1.74 -1.49
C GLY A 68 4.43 3.21 -1.31
N LEU A 69 3.68 4.10 -1.98
CA LEU A 69 3.93 5.54 -2.02
C LEU A 69 3.93 6.20 -0.63
N LEU A 70 3.15 5.67 0.30
CA LEU A 70 2.94 6.20 1.64
C LEU A 70 3.69 5.44 2.73
N ASN A 71 4.50 4.41 2.40
CA ASN A 71 5.30 3.71 3.41
C ASN A 71 6.12 4.66 4.27
N ARG A 72 6.75 5.67 3.66
CA ARG A 72 7.54 6.68 4.40
C ARG A 72 6.68 7.55 5.31
N VAL A 73 5.43 7.82 4.94
CA VAL A 73 4.48 8.58 5.77
C VAL A 73 4.11 7.74 7.00
N ALA A 74 3.77 6.46 6.81
CA ALA A 74 3.49 5.54 7.90
C ALA A 74 4.69 5.36 8.85
N SER A 75 5.91 5.17 8.32
CA SER A 75 7.12 5.04 9.17
C SER A 75 7.40 6.29 10.01
N ARG A 76 7.16 7.49 9.48
CA ARG A 76 7.31 8.75 10.26
C ARG A 76 6.32 8.86 11.41
N ARG A 77 5.19 8.15 11.36
CA ARG A 77 4.21 8.03 12.45
C ARG A 77 4.61 6.99 13.49
N GLY A 78 5.77 6.34 13.35
CA GLY A 78 6.19 5.23 14.20
C GLY A 78 5.39 3.94 13.97
N VAL A 79 4.67 3.84 12.83
CA VAL A 79 3.95 2.62 12.49
C VAL A 79 4.92 1.61 11.87
N ASP A 80 5.02 0.45 12.52
CA ASP A 80 5.73 -0.69 11.96
C ASP A 80 4.84 -1.42 10.96
N LEU A 81 5.19 -1.29 9.68
CA LEU A 81 4.50 -2.00 8.62
C LEU A 81 5.10 -3.40 8.53
N GLN A 82 4.28 -4.43 8.70
CA GLN A 82 4.69 -5.83 8.50
C GLN A 82 4.92 -6.12 7.00
N LEU A 83 5.99 -5.55 6.46
CA LEU A 83 6.31 -5.62 5.05
C LEU A 83 6.80 -7.01 4.66
N LEU A 84 6.57 -7.37 3.40
CA LEU A 84 7.22 -8.51 2.76
C LEU A 84 8.74 -8.33 2.90
N ALA A 85 9.39 -9.25 3.60
CA ALA A 85 10.85 -9.26 3.72
C ALA A 85 11.46 -9.36 2.32
N SER A 86 12.48 -8.53 2.08
CA SER A 86 13.19 -8.45 0.79
C SER A 86 14.22 -9.56 0.65
#